data_AF-A0ABD6ECR9-F1
#
_entry.id   AF-A0ABD6ECR9-F1
#
_cell.length_a   1.000
_cell.length_b   1.000
_cell.length_c   1.000
_cell.angle_alpha   90.00
_cell.angle_beta   90.00
_cell.angle_gamma   90.00
#
_symmetry.space_group_name_H-M   'P 1'
#
loop_
_entity.id
_entity.type
_entity.pdbx_description
1 polymer ?
#
loop_
_entity_poly.entity_id
_entity_poly.type
_entity_poly.pdbx_seq_one_letter_code
_entity_poly.pdbx_strand_id
1 'polypeptide(L)'
;MLSILCDKRPSTYVEITFYGHFRDLSTYSKRKYRTKTVYENGINPIYTTDYSRDQFRYEKIIFPAMASVQLAVYEESGRLLGQRFLQVSSIQPGFRHVILRNAANKPMGPVTLFVLFKVRDYVDERSLPLVDALQNPIAAMKKEQAASALFVNPIETLKMRESMLLALEETEPHVVPIGGQQHGDSVDESFEASLCSCSAAPVNYDRVSLGSDSPRELSSSLGTLITRDEVHALSIKSRHASVVNAQADSERLKTRFYLEDVDLPFITLEELESSPKVLKIEKSFRKKHVGADELLEFIGNRSSSSLTNQFSGTLLNTYLKYEKERYEQLMLIAEQNRKKLLKRIDMTHRCEAKQLNKLNHQKRYEETMRMNERTLEDIADMREKYVKLGVEEQRRLNHAKESRIKEVEDKFEKLKAEAHASMETRLRRVDAALH
;
A
#
# COMPACT_ATOMS: atom_id res chain seq x y z
N MET A 1 22.92 3.79 15.93
CA MET A 1 23.99 3.64 16.93
C MET A 1 25.00 4.77 16.79
N LEU A 2 24.84 5.82 17.58
CA LEU A 2 25.80 6.92 17.73
C LEU A 2 27.05 6.48 18.53
N SER A 3 26.98 5.38 19.29
CA SER A 3 28.09 4.79 20.03
C SER A 3 29.27 4.36 19.17
N ILE A 4 29.10 4.19 17.85
CA ILE A 4 30.21 3.92 16.92
C ILE A 4 31.11 5.17 16.75
N LEU A 5 30.57 6.35 17.04
CA LEU A 5 31.25 7.63 16.86
C LEU A 5 31.93 8.15 18.14
N CYS A 6 31.64 7.54 19.29
CA CYS A 6 32.08 7.98 20.60
C CYS A 6 32.69 6.82 21.38
N ASP A 7 33.86 7.01 21.98
CA ASP A 7 34.54 5.96 22.76
C ASP A 7 33.83 5.64 24.09
N LYS A 8 32.99 6.56 24.57
CA LYS A 8 32.17 6.44 25.80
C LYS A 8 30.69 6.49 25.44
N ARG A 9 29.81 6.08 26.38
CA ARG A 9 28.35 6.26 26.25
C ARG A 9 28.04 7.76 26.21
N PRO A 10 27.70 8.34 25.03
CA PRO A 10 27.52 9.77 24.92
C PRO A 10 26.13 10.17 25.39
N SER A 11 26.04 11.31 26.06
CA SER A 11 24.78 12.03 26.23
C SER A 11 24.55 12.90 25.00
N THR A 12 23.41 12.76 24.32
CA THR A 12 23.19 13.38 23.01
C THR A 12 21.90 14.20 22.95
N TYR A 13 21.88 15.20 22.07
CA TYR A 13 20.69 15.96 21.71
C TYR A 13 20.70 16.30 20.22
N VAL A 14 19.53 16.61 19.66
CA VAL A 14 19.36 16.98 18.26
C VAL A 14 18.96 18.44 18.16
N GLU A 15 19.64 19.19 17.30
CA GLU A 15 19.24 20.54 16.90
C GLU A 15 18.76 20.55 15.46
N ILE A 16 17.76 21.40 15.22
CA ILE A 16 17.19 21.63 13.90
C ILE A 16 17.36 23.10 13.54
N THR A 17 18.17 23.36 12.51
CA THR A 17 18.46 24.71 12.06
C THR A 17 17.88 24.94 10.67
N PHE A 18 17.19 26.07 10.50
CA PHE A 18 16.62 26.47 9.22
C PHE A 18 17.56 27.45 8.51
N TYR A 19 17.78 27.22 7.22
CA TYR A 19 18.49 28.09 6.30
C TYR A 19 17.59 28.42 5.12
N GLY A 20 17.66 29.63 4.60
CA GLY A 20 16.89 29.99 3.41
C GLY A 20 16.89 31.48 3.14
N HIS A 21 15.85 31.93 2.45
CA HIS A 21 15.67 33.34 2.12
C HIS A 21 15.62 34.22 3.38
N PHE A 22 16.11 35.47 3.30
CA PHE A 22 16.27 36.35 4.47
C PHE A 22 14.97 36.55 5.27
N ARG A 23 13.82 36.66 4.58
CA ARG A 23 12.50 36.80 5.22
C ARG A 23 12.06 35.57 6.02
N ASP A 24 12.44 34.38 5.55
CA ASP A 24 12.21 33.13 6.28
C ASP A 24 13.22 33.01 7.44
N LEU A 25 14.49 33.35 7.18
CA LEU A 25 15.57 33.29 8.16
C LEU A 25 15.33 34.24 9.35
N SER A 26 14.86 35.47 9.13
CA SER A 26 14.56 36.42 10.21
C SER A 26 13.49 35.90 11.18
N THR A 27 12.59 35.05 10.68
CA THR A 27 11.48 34.46 11.43
C THR A 27 11.94 33.21 12.19
N TYR A 28 12.73 32.35 11.54
CA TYR A 28 13.08 31.04 12.08
C TYR A 28 14.44 30.97 12.79
N SER A 29 15.40 31.83 12.45
CA SER A 29 16.74 31.84 13.06
C SER A 29 16.74 32.24 14.54
N LYS A 30 15.71 32.96 14.99
CA LYS A 30 15.56 33.37 16.40
C LYS A 30 15.11 32.22 17.32
N ARG A 31 14.49 31.18 16.77
CA ARG A 31 13.99 30.02 17.55
C ARG A 31 15.00 28.89 17.49
N LYS A 32 15.59 28.55 18.63
CA LYS A 32 16.46 27.36 18.75
C LYS A 32 15.58 26.12 18.90
N TYR A 33 15.42 25.37 17.82
CA TYR A 33 14.75 24.07 17.86
C TYR A 33 15.75 23.01 18.32
N ARG A 34 15.67 22.64 19.60
CA ARG A 34 16.57 21.66 20.23
C ARG A 34 15.75 20.66 21.05
N THR A 35 16.09 19.37 20.93
CA THR A 35 15.48 18.32 21.74
C THR A 35 16.05 18.29 23.15
N LYS A 36 15.36 17.61 24.07
CA LYS A 36 15.94 17.26 25.37
C LYS A 36 17.17 16.37 25.18
N THR A 37 18.14 16.51 26.08
CA THR A 37 19.33 15.66 26.10
C THR A 37 18.96 14.29 26.64
N VAL A 38 19.38 13.24 25.94
CA VAL A 38 19.28 11.86 26.38
C VAL A 38 20.63 11.45 26.95
N TYR A 39 20.67 11.14 28.24
CA TYR A 39 21.92 10.82 28.93
C TYR A 39 22.32 9.35 28.72
N GLU A 40 23.63 9.12 28.58
CA GLU A 40 24.29 7.80 28.58
C GLU A 40 23.72 6.74 27.60
N ASN A 41 23.03 7.14 26.52
CA ASN A 41 22.47 6.22 25.53
C ASN A 41 22.93 6.55 24.10
N GLY A 42 24.01 5.89 23.68
CA GLY A 42 24.54 6.01 22.31
C GLY A 42 23.99 4.99 21.32
N ILE A 43 23.28 3.95 21.75
CA ILE A 43 22.88 2.85 20.85
C ILE A 43 21.59 3.22 20.12
N ASN A 44 20.56 3.56 20.90
CA ASN A 44 19.20 3.86 20.44
C ASN A 44 18.56 4.98 21.29
N PRO A 45 19.10 6.21 21.28
CA PRO A 45 18.48 7.32 22.00
C PRO A 45 17.11 7.66 21.43
N ILE A 46 16.14 7.87 22.32
CA ILE A 46 14.78 8.33 21.99
C ILE A 46 14.66 9.77 22.49
N TYR A 47 14.63 10.73 21.56
CA TYR A 47 14.63 12.17 21.88
C TYR A 47 13.26 12.75 22.19
N THR A 48 12.18 12.04 21.86
CA THR A 48 10.80 12.50 21.99
C THR A 48 9.96 11.45 22.69
N THR A 49 9.26 11.84 23.75
CA THR A 49 8.33 10.96 24.50
C THR A 49 6.88 11.26 24.16
N ASP A 50 6.54 12.54 23.90
CA ASP A 50 5.20 12.98 23.51
C ASP A 50 5.25 13.66 22.14
N TYR A 51 4.70 12.98 21.14
CA TYR A 51 4.65 13.48 19.77
C TYR A 51 3.74 14.71 19.60
N SER A 52 2.87 15.05 20.55
CA SER A 52 1.98 16.21 20.44
C SER A 52 2.70 17.51 20.83
N ARG A 53 3.48 17.48 21.91
CA ARG A 53 4.12 18.68 22.49
C ARG A 53 5.49 19.00 21.91
N ASP A 54 6.28 17.98 21.56
CA ASP A 54 7.67 18.17 21.13
C ASP A 54 7.82 18.21 19.59
N GLN A 55 6.93 18.96 18.91
CA GLN A 55 7.01 19.17 17.45
C GLN A 55 7.68 20.49 17.10
N PHE A 56 8.66 20.43 16.19
CA PHE A 56 9.27 21.62 15.62
C PHE A 56 8.52 22.04 14.36
N ARG A 57 7.87 23.22 14.42
CA ARG A 57 6.99 23.72 13.36
C ARG A 57 7.56 24.99 12.72
N TYR A 58 7.66 24.97 11.40
CA TYR A 58 7.87 26.13 10.53
C TYR A 58 6.54 26.45 9.83
N GLU A 59 5.83 27.47 10.29
CA GLU A 59 4.42 27.69 9.92
C GLU A 59 4.23 28.18 8.49
N LYS A 60 5.08 29.08 8.01
CA LYS A 60 5.00 29.70 6.68
C LYS A 60 6.38 29.86 6.07
N ILE A 61 6.74 29.00 5.12
CA ILE A 61 7.99 29.10 4.38
C ILE A 61 7.67 29.79 3.05
N ILE A 62 8.22 30.99 2.84
CA ILE A 62 7.88 31.83 1.68
C ILE A 62 8.57 31.31 0.43
N PHE A 63 9.83 30.88 0.54
CA PHE A 63 10.60 30.35 -0.60
C PHE A 63 11.13 28.93 -0.33
N PRO A 64 10.28 27.89 -0.44
CA PRO A 64 10.68 26.49 -0.18
C PRO A 64 11.84 26.01 -1.05
N ALA A 65 11.94 26.50 -2.30
CA ALA A 65 13.00 26.13 -3.23
C ALA A 65 14.40 26.61 -2.80
N MET A 66 14.49 27.67 -2.00
CA MET A 66 15.75 28.19 -1.44
C MET A 66 15.98 27.75 0.01
N ALA A 67 15.03 27.01 0.59
CA ALA A 67 15.06 26.65 1.99
C ALA A 67 15.69 25.27 2.21
N SER A 68 16.47 25.16 3.27
CA SER A 68 17.09 23.91 3.72
C SER A 68 17.02 23.80 5.24
N VAL A 69 16.80 22.58 5.73
CA VAL A 69 16.80 22.24 7.15
C VAL A 69 18.01 21.37 7.45
N GLN A 70 18.78 21.77 8.45
CA GLN A 70 19.90 21.01 8.99
C GLN A 70 19.44 20.26 10.23
N LEU A 71 19.57 18.95 10.21
CA LEU A 71 19.44 18.09 11.38
C LEU A 71 20.85 17.79 11.89
N ALA A 72 21.19 18.26 13.08
CA ALA A 72 22.52 18.09 13.67
C ALA A 72 22.40 17.39 15.03
N VAL A 73 23.21 16.37 15.24
CA VAL A 73 23.31 15.65 16.51
C VAL A 73 24.57 16.09 17.22
N TYR A 74 24.40 16.56 18.44
CA TYR A 74 25.47 17.01 19.31
C TYR A 74 25.58 16.11 20.53
N GLU A 75 26.79 16.03 21.05
CA GLU A 75 27.06 15.55 22.39
C GLU A 75 26.78 16.67 23.41
N GLU A 76 26.52 16.32 24.67
CA GLU A 76 26.37 17.26 25.78
C GLU A 76 27.56 18.24 25.92
N SER A 77 28.76 17.81 25.51
CA SER A 77 29.98 18.63 25.43
C SER A 77 29.90 19.76 24.39
N GLY A 78 28.88 19.76 23.52
CA GLY A 78 28.76 20.65 22.36
C GLY A 78 29.49 20.13 21.11
N ARG A 79 30.14 18.96 21.18
CA ARG A 79 30.79 18.34 20.03
C ARG A 79 29.75 17.86 19.01
N LEU A 80 29.92 18.23 17.74
CA LEU A 80 29.11 17.73 16.64
C LEU A 80 29.43 16.26 16.35
N LEU A 81 28.43 15.39 16.48
CA LEU A 81 28.56 13.96 16.16
C LEU A 81 28.23 13.68 14.70
N GLY A 82 27.23 14.36 14.15
CA GLY A 82 26.86 14.20 12.75
C GLY A 82 25.71 15.11 12.35
N GLN A 83 25.61 15.40 11.06
CA GLN A 83 24.62 16.33 10.53
C GLN A 83 24.06 15.88 9.17
N ARG A 84 22.89 16.39 8.81
CA ARG A 84 22.31 16.24 7.47
C ARG A 84 21.56 17.50 7.08
N PHE A 85 21.89 18.03 5.91
CA PHE A 85 21.11 19.07 5.25
C PHE A 85 20.06 18.43 4.33
N LEU A 86 18.83 18.91 4.44
CA LEU A 86 17.69 18.50 3.64
C LEU A 86 17.07 19.74 2.99
N GLN A 87 16.94 19.74 1.67
CA GLN A 87 16.20 20.79 0.96
C GLN A 87 14.71 20.63 1.23
N VAL A 88 14.02 21.73 1.61
CA VAL A 88 12.60 21.68 1.99
C VAL A 88 11.73 21.14 0.86
N SER A 89 12.02 21.52 -0.39
CA SER A 89 11.33 21.02 -1.59
C SER A 89 11.44 19.51 -1.80
N SER A 90 12.50 18.88 -1.27
CA SER A 90 12.78 17.45 -1.46
C SER A 90 12.45 16.60 -0.23
N ILE A 91 11.96 17.20 0.86
CA ILE A 91 11.59 16.43 2.06
C ILE A 91 10.33 15.62 1.76
N GLN A 92 10.46 14.30 1.83
CA GLN A 92 9.33 13.41 1.75
C GLN A 92 8.61 13.32 3.11
N PRO A 93 7.29 13.53 3.18
CA PRO A 93 6.57 13.41 4.44
C PRO A 93 6.52 11.94 4.94
N GLY A 94 6.15 11.76 6.20
CA GLY A 94 6.06 10.48 6.91
C GLY A 94 7.32 10.14 7.72
N PHE A 95 7.34 8.94 8.27
CA PHE A 95 8.49 8.41 9.01
C PHE A 95 9.63 8.06 8.06
N ARG A 96 10.83 8.56 8.35
CA ARG A 96 12.03 8.39 7.52
C ARG A 96 13.28 8.22 8.37
N HIS A 97 14.16 7.32 7.93
CA HIS A 97 15.54 7.28 8.40
C HIS A 97 16.38 8.29 7.64
N VAL A 98 17.07 9.15 8.38
CA VAL A 98 17.96 10.17 7.85
C VAL A 98 19.39 9.77 8.20
N ILE A 99 20.18 9.40 7.18
CA ILE A 99 21.59 9.04 7.36
C ILE A 99 22.40 10.30 7.69
N LEU A 100 23.11 10.25 8.81
CA LEU A 100 23.97 11.34 9.25
C LEU A 100 25.29 11.35 8.46
N ARG A 101 25.83 12.56 8.29
CA ARG A 101 27.07 12.84 7.60
C ARG A 101 28.01 13.65 8.48
N ASN A 102 29.30 13.57 8.22
CA ASN A 102 30.30 14.34 8.96
C ASN A 102 30.35 15.80 8.47
N ALA A 103 31.24 16.60 9.06
CA ALA A 103 31.47 17.99 8.63
C ALA A 103 31.86 18.11 7.15
N ALA A 104 32.58 17.11 6.61
CA ALA A 104 32.95 17.02 5.18
C ALA A 104 31.84 16.43 4.29
N ASN A 105 30.61 16.31 4.80
CA ASN A 105 29.44 15.75 4.10
C ASN A 105 29.64 14.30 3.58
N LYS A 106 30.54 13.53 4.19
CA LYS A 106 30.71 12.09 3.94
C LYS A 106 29.76 11.28 4.83
N PRO A 107 29.14 10.20 4.33
CA PRO A 107 28.24 9.36 5.13
C PRO A 107 28.99 8.69 6.29
N MET A 108 28.42 8.72 7.50
CA MET A 108 29.07 8.24 8.72
C MET A 108 28.66 6.80 9.11
N GLY A 109 28.64 5.87 8.14
CA GLY A 109 28.19 4.49 8.39
C GLY A 109 26.67 4.38 8.64
N PRO A 110 26.19 3.38 9.40
CA PRO A 110 24.75 3.13 9.62
C PRO A 110 24.11 4.07 10.67
N VAL A 111 24.71 5.22 10.94
CA VAL A 111 24.20 6.18 11.92
C VAL A 111 23.07 6.98 11.30
N THR A 112 21.86 6.79 11.83
CA THR A 112 20.65 7.45 11.32
C THR A 112 19.84 8.10 12.42
N LEU A 113 19.11 9.16 12.07
CA LEU A 113 17.99 9.70 12.85
C LEU A 113 16.68 9.16 12.28
N PHE A 114 15.77 8.74 13.15
CA PHE A 114 14.42 8.38 12.74
C PHE A 114 13.49 9.56 13.01
N VAL A 115 12.90 10.14 11.96
CA VAL A 115 12.18 11.41 12.02
C VAL A 115 10.82 11.30 11.33
N LEU A 116 9.79 11.90 11.92
CA LEU A 116 8.49 12.10 11.29
C LEU A 116 8.45 13.47 10.62
N PHE A 117 8.37 13.50 9.28
CA PHE A 117 8.20 14.74 8.53
C PHE A 117 6.71 14.99 8.24
N LYS A 118 6.20 16.14 8.65
CA LYS A 118 4.88 16.65 8.24
C LYS A 118 5.12 17.82 7.27
N VAL A 119 4.87 17.58 5.99
CA VAL A 119 5.03 18.58 4.92
C VAL A 119 3.67 18.81 4.27
N ARG A 120 3.23 20.06 4.20
CA ARG A 120 1.94 20.48 3.64
C ARG A 120 2.12 21.82 2.94
N ASP A 121 1.30 22.07 1.93
CA ASP A 121 1.22 23.38 1.30
C ASP A 121 0.60 24.37 2.29
N TYR A 122 1.17 25.57 2.32
CA TYR A 122 0.68 26.62 3.20
C TYR A 122 -0.65 27.17 2.67
N VAL A 123 -1.65 27.23 3.55
CA VAL A 123 -2.96 27.81 3.28
C VAL A 123 -3.23 28.83 4.39
N ASP A 124 -3.52 30.08 4.02
CA ASP A 124 -3.93 31.09 4.99
C ASP A 124 -5.29 30.70 5.58
N GLU A 125 -5.50 30.97 6.87
CA GLU A 125 -6.71 30.55 7.61
C GLU A 125 -8.01 31.00 6.93
N ARG A 126 -8.01 32.20 6.34
CA ARG A 126 -9.16 32.77 5.62
C ARG A 126 -9.52 32.01 4.36
N SER A 127 -8.55 31.34 3.75
CA SER A 127 -8.72 30.57 2.51
C SER A 127 -8.99 29.08 2.74
N LEU A 128 -8.93 28.60 3.99
CA LEU A 128 -9.20 27.20 4.33
C LEU A 128 -10.55 26.69 3.80
N PRO A 129 -11.69 27.42 3.95
CA PRO A 129 -12.98 26.92 3.46
C PRO A 129 -13.00 26.76 1.94
N LEU A 130 -12.33 27.67 1.23
CA LEU A 130 -12.21 27.62 -0.23
C LEU A 130 -11.37 26.42 -0.66
N VAL A 131 -10.22 26.20 -0.03
CA VAL A 131 -9.34 25.07 -0.35
C VAL A 131 -10.02 23.73 -0.06
N ASP A 132 -10.74 23.61 1.06
CA ASP A 132 -11.51 22.40 1.39
C ASP A 132 -12.59 22.10 0.35
N ALA A 133 -13.31 23.14 -0.09
CA ALA A 133 -14.29 23.01 -1.17
C ALA A 133 -13.64 22.59 -2.50
N LEU A 134 -12.45 23.10 -2.82
CA LEU A 134 -11.72 22.74 -4.04
C LEU A 134 -11.09 21.33 -3.98
N GLN A 135 -10.68 20.87 -2.80
CA GLN A 135 -10.17 19.51 -2.61
C GLN A 135 -11.29 18.47 -2.75
N ASN A 136 -12.51 18.80 -2.33
CA ASN A 136 -13.68 17.92 -2.37
C ASN A 136 -14.89 18.59 -3.03
N PRO A 137 -14.86 18.83 -4.36
CA PRO A 137 -15.87 19.64 -5.05
C PRO A 137 -17.27 19.04 -5.03
N ILE A 138 -17.38 17.71 -5.04
CA ILE A 138 -18.69 17.02 -4.97
C ILE A 138 -19.36 17.25 -3.62
N ALA A 139 -18.59 17.18 -2.52
CA ALA A 139 -19.11 17.40 -1.18
C ALA A 139 -19.55 18.86 -0.99
N ALA A 140 -18.75 19.81 -1.51
CA ALA A 140 -19.07 21.23 -1.50
C ALA A 140 -20.35 21.53 -2.28
N MET A 141 -20.45 21.03 -3.52
CA MET A 141 -21.63 21.21 -4.38
C MET A 141 -22.88 20.58 -3.76
N LYS A 142 -22.76 19.39 -3.14
CA LYS A 142 -23.88 18.76 -2.42
C LYS A 142 -24.33 19.58 -1.22
N LYS A 143 -23.40 20.17 -0.46
CA LYS A 143 -23.71 21.05 0.68
C LYS A 143 -24.43 22.32 0.22
N GLU A 144 -24.00 22.91 -0.89
CA GLU A 144 -24.64 24.07 -1.49
C GLU A 144 -26.03 23.76 -2.05
N GLN A 145 -26.19 22.65 -2.78
CA GLN A 145 -27.49 22.19 -3.28
C GLN A 145 -28.47 21.89 -2.15
N ALA A 146 -27.99 21.27 -1.05
CA ALA A 146 -28.80 21.05 0.13
C ALA A 146 -29.23 22.37 0.77
N ALA A 147 -28.33 23.36 0.85
CA ALA A 147 -28.67 24.70 1.33
C ALA A 147 -29.71 25.39 0.43
N SER A 148 -29.54 25.35 -0.89
CA SER A 148 -30.50 25.92 -1.85
C SER A 148 -31.86 25.23 -1.81
N ALA A 149 -31.89 23.89 -1.69
CA ALA A 149 -33.13 23.14 -1.58
C ALA A 149 -33.94 23.52 -0.32
N LEU A 150 -33.27 23.80 0.80
CA LEU A 150 -33.91 24.30 2.03
C LEU A 150 -34.62 25.65 1.80
N PHE A 151 -34.06 26.53 0.97
CA PHE A 151 -34.69 27.81 0.65
C PHE A 151 -35.88 27.68 -0.31
N VAL A 152 -35.82 26.72 -1.25
CA VAL A 152 -36.89 26.50 -2.24
C VAL A 152 -38.14 25.88 -1.58
N ASN A 153 -37.97 24.86 -0.73
CA ASN A 153 -39.08 24.18 -0.05
C ASN A 153 -38.72 23.82 1.41
N PRO A 154 -38.79 24.79 2.35
CA PRO A 154 -38.30 24.60 3.72
C PRO A 154 -39.07 23.52 4.48
N ILE A 155 -40.39 23.41 4.27
CA ILE A 155 -41.24 22.46 5.02
C ILE A 155 -40.98 21.02 4.59
N GLU A 156 -40.88 20.75 3.28
CA GLU A 156 -40.68 19.38 2.77
C GLU A 156 -39.26 18.87 3.02
N THR A 157 -38.27 19.75 2.89
CA THR A 157 -36.86 19.38 3.13
C THR A 157 -36.57 19.11 4.59
N LEU A 158 -37.20 19.84 5.52
CA LEU A 158 -37.14 19.53 6.96
C LEU A 158 -37.79 18.19 7.28
N LYS A 159 -38.98 17.90 6.71
CA LYS A 159 -39.65 16.61 6.89
C LYS A 159 -38.84 15.42 6.36
N MET A 160 -38.17 15.56 5.21
CA MET A 160 -37.26 14.52 4.70
C MET A 160 -36.00 14.34 5.56
N ARG A 161 -35.51 15.43 6.18
CA ARG A 161 -34.38 15.36 7.09
C ARG A 161 -34.76 14.62 8.38
N GLU A 162 -35.93 14.93 8.94
CA GLU A 162 -36.46 14.24 10.13
C GLU A 162 -36.67 12.74 9.87
N SER A 163 -37.25 12.37 8.73
CA SER A 163 -37.44 10.95 8.39
C SER A 163 -36.12 10.20 8.20
N MET A 164 -35.09 10.85 7.62
CA MET A 164 -33.77 10.26 7.46
C MET A 164 -33.03 10.09 8.78
N LEU A 165 -33.21 11.01 9.73
CA LEU A 165 -32.67 10.90 11.09
C LEU A 165 -33.32 9.76 11.86
N LEU A 166 -34.66 9.63 11.79
CA LEU A 166 -35.40 8.49 12.36
C LEU A 166 -34.91 7.15 11.79
N ALA A 167 -34.71 7.06 10.47
CA ALA A 167 -34.23 5.84 9.83
C ALA A 167 -32.79 5.46 10.25
N LEU A 168 -31.97 6.42 10.69
CA LEU A 168 -30.63 6.14 11.22
C LEU A 168 -30.70 5.65 12.68
N GLU A 169 -31.58 6.22 13.50
CA GLU A 169 -31.85 5.75 14.86
C GLU A 169 -32.41 4.31 14.88
N GLU A 170 -33.21 3.94 13.88
CA GLU A 170 -33.75 2.57 13.74
C GLU A 170 -32.70 1.51 13.34
N THR A 171 -31.50 1.93 12.89
CA THR A 171 -30.42 1.03 12.44
C THR A 171 -29.30 0.79 13.45
N GLU A 172 -29.36 1.42 14.64
CA GLU A 172 -28.46 1.09 15.74
C GLU A 172 -28.81 -0.30 16.30
N PRO A 173 -27.89 -1.29 16.30
CA PRO A 173 -28.16 -2.58 16.91
C PRO A 173 -28.31 -2.42 18.43
N HIS A 174 -29.51 -2.73 18.92
CA HIS A 174 -29.86 -2.78 20.33
C HIS A 174 -28.84 -3.65 21.11
N VAL A 175 -27.97 -2.99 21.88
CA VAL A 175 -27.18 -3.66 22.93
C VAL A 175 -28.14 -3.93 24.09
N VAL A 176 -28.35 -5.22 24.36
CA VAL A 176 -29.10 -5.69 25.54
C VAL A 176 -28.33 -5.26 26.80
N PRO A 177 -28.92 -4.48 27.72
CA PRO A 177 -28.26 -4.16 28.99
C PRO A 177 -28.49 -5.32 29.97
N ILE A 178 -27.40 -5.99 30.34
CA ILE A 178 -27.34 -6.78 31.57
C ILE A 178 -27.21 -5.79 32.74
N GLY A 179 -28.16 -5.86 33.66
CA GLY A 179 -28.34 -4.89 34.74
C GLY A 179 -27.26 -4.92 35.84
N GLY A 180 -27.21 -3.82 36.59
CA GLY A 180 -26.42 -3.70 37.82
C GLY A 180 -26.32 -2.28 38.38
N GLN A 181 -27.36 -1.85 39.09
CA GLN A 181 -27.38 -0.99 40.30
C GLN A 181 -26.80 0.45 40.32
N GLN A 182 -27.74 1.41 40.37
CA GLN A 182 -28.02 2.44 41.40
C GLN A 182 -26.91 3.32 42.02
N HIS A 183 -27.06 4.64 41.79
CA HIS A 183 -27.09 5.80 42.73
C HIS A 183 -26.78 7.07 41.89
N GLY A 184 -27.41 8.24 41.96
CA GLY A 184 -28.41 8.89 42.82
C GLY A 184 -28.17 10.41 42.72
N ASP A 185 -29.25 11.22 42.71
CA ASP A 185 -29.35 12.70 42.85
C ASP A 185 -28.99 13.62 41.64
N SER A 186 -29.94 14.33 40.99
CA SER A 186 -30.78 15.53 41.36
C SER A 186 -29.98 16.86 41.18
N VAL A 187 -30.41 18.02 40.61
CA VAL A 187 -31.68 18.80 40.51
C VAL A 187 -31.58 19.90 39.40
N ASP A 188 -32.74 20.24 38.80
CA ASP A 188 -33.31 21.47 38.17
C ASP A 188 -32.86 22.26 36.91
N GLU A 189 -33.95 22.68 36.24
CA GLU A 189 -34.23 23.45 35.02
C GLU A 189 -33.72 24.91 34.97
N SER A 190 -33.39 25.43 33.79
CA SER A 190 -34.29 26.28 32.95
C SER A 190 -33.56 27.16 31.90
N PHE A 191 -34.08 27.10 30.66
CA PHE A 191 -34.28 28.15 29.64
C PHE A 191 -33.13 29.08 29.18
N GLU A 192 -32.63 28.90 27.94
CA GLU A 192 -32.96 29.74 26.76
C GLU A 192 -32.17 29.33 25.51
N ALA A 193 -32.80 29.56 24.35
CA ALA A 193 -32.32 29.20 23.03
C ALA A 193 -31.23 30.16 22.50
N SER A 194 -30.14 29.61 21.97
CA SER A 194 -29.37 30.28 20.91
C SER A 194 -28.54 29.30 20.08
N LEU A 195 -29.01 29.12 18.86
CA LEU A 195 -28.29 28.94 17.60
C LEU A 195 -26.81 28.50 17.62
N CYS A 196 -26.58 27.41 16.88
CA CYS A 196 -25.42 27.16 16.04
C CYS A 196 -24.08 26.82 16.74
N SER A 197 -23.85 25.51 16.97
CA SER A 197 -22.53 24.91 16.72
C SER A 197 -22.67 23.39 16.59
N CYS A 198 -22.43 22.85 15.40
CA CYS A 198 -22.07 21.44 15.27
C CYS A 198 -20.55 21.35 15.20
N SER A 199 -20.01 20.82 16.28
CA SER A 199 -18.65 20.38 16.49
C SER A 199 -18.22 19.38 15.42
N ALA A 200 -17.22 19.76 14.61
CA ALA A 200 -16.43 18.80 13.86
C ALA A 200 -15.21 18.42 14.72
N ALA A 201 -15.17 17.15 15.12
CA ALA A 201 -13.98 16.52 15.70
C ALA A 201 -12.75 16.70 14.75
N PRO A 202 -11.51 16.70 15.27
CA PRO A 202 -10.33 16.94 14.45
C PRO A 202 -10.10 15.74 13.53
N VAL A 203 -10.47 15.89 12.26
CA VAL A 203 -10.19 14.89 11.23
C VAL A 203 -8.72 14.96 10.86
N ASN A 204 -8.07 13.81 10.98
CA ASN A 204 -6.65 13.61 10.74
C ASN A 204 -6.36 13.64 9.23
N TYR A 205 -5.78 14.72 8.73
CA TYR A 205 -5.42 14.88 7.32
C TYR A 205 -4.14 14.12 6.97
N ASP A 206 -4.26 12.88 6.49
CA ASP A 206 -3.16 12.14 5.86
C ASP A 206 -3.25 12.20 4.32
N ARG A 207 -2.28 12.96 3.75
CA ARG A 207 -1.63 12.90 2.44
C ARG A 207 -2.45 12.69 1.15
N VAL A 208 -2.31 13.69 0.26
CA VAL A 208 -2.10 13.48 -1.18
C VAL A 208 -0.78 14.16 -1.57
N SER A 209 0.22 13.38 -1.97
CA SER A 209 1.50 13.91 -2.48
C SER A 209 1.42 14.03 -4.01
N LEU A 210 1.45 15.26 -4.51
CA LEU A 210 1.68 15.58 -5.93
C LEU A 210 3.19 15.57 -6.18
N GLY A 211 3.64 14.62 -7.00
CA GLY A 211 5.03 14.52 -7.42
C GLY A 211 5.33 15.58 -8.48
N SER A 212 6.38 16.36 -8.22
CA SER A 212 7.09 17.14 -9.24
C SER A 212 8.46 16.49 -9.41
N ASP A 213 8.83 16.16 -10.64
CA ASP A 213 10.20 15.83 -11.01
C ASP A 213 10.52 16.52 -12.33
N SER A 214 11.65 17.21 -12.36
CA SER A 214 12.33 17.71 -13.55
C SER A 214 13.84 17.55 -13.30
N PRO A 215 14.64 17.28 -14.35
CA PRO A 215 15.74 16.33 -14.28
C PRO A 215 17.09 17.00 -14.11
N ARG A 216 18.03 16.30 -13.46
CA ARG A 216 19.46 16.52 -13.68
C ARG A 216 20.19 15.19 -13.71
N GLU A 217 20.75 14.93 -14.88
CA GLU A 217 21.82 13.97 -15.10
C GLU A 217 23.01 14.26 -14.17
N LEU A 218 23.72 13.20 -13.79
CA LEU A 218 25.13 13.00 -14.16
C LEU A 218 25.61 11.65 -13.61
N SER A 219 26.12 10.85 -14.56
CA SER A 219 27.27 9.95 -14.45
C SER A 219 27.88 9.70 -13.05
N SER A 220 27.99 8.44 -12.66
CA SER A 220 29.24 7.69 -12.83
C SER A 220 29.06 6.25 -12.32
N SER A 221 29.64 5.28 -13.00
CA SER A 221 30.29 4.14 -12.35
C SER A 221 31.28 3.51 -13.33
N LEU A 222 32.56 3.55 -12.94
CA LEU A 222 33.60 2.55 -13.25
C LEU A 222 32.97 1.15 -13.23
N GLY A 223 33.23 0.21 -14.12
CA GLY A 223 34.53 -0.13 -14.68
C GLY A 223 34.77 -1.59 -14.33
N THR A 224 34.37 -2.51 -15.22
CA THR A 224 34.78 -3.92 -15.16
C THR A 224 35.09 -4.38 -16.58
N LEU A 225 36.37 -4.68 -16.78
CA LEU A 225 36.91 -5.35 -17.96
C LEU A 225 36.29 -6.73 -18.11
N ILE A 226 35.62 -6.99 -19.24
CA ILE A 226 35.57 -8.32 -19.85
C ILE A 226 35.85 -8.14 -21.34
N THR A 227 36.75 -8.98 -21.82
CA THR A 227 37.48 -8.96 -23.08
C THR A 227 36.59 -9.09 -24.32
N ARG A 228 37.06 -8.45 -25.41
CA ARG A 228 36.65 -8.74 -26.79
C ARG A 228 37.04 -10.19 -27.13
N ASP A 229 36.06 -11.00 -27.51
CA ASP A 229 35.96 -11.68 -28.80
C ASP A 229 34.89 -12.78 -28.72
N GLU A 230 34.19 -12.99 -29.84
CA GLU A 230 33.15 -14.02 -30.06
C GLU A 230 31.81 -13.68 -29.36
N VAL A 231 30.70 -13.34 -30.04
CA VAL A 231 30.03 -14.12 -31.08
C VAL A 231 29.21 -13.15 -31.95
N HIS A 232 29.74 -12.79 -33.11
CA HIS A 232 29.01 -12.12 -34.19
C HIS A 232 28.42 -13.18 -35.12
N ALA A 233 27.36 -13.87 -34.69
CA ALA A 233 26.75 -14.92 -35.52
C ALA A 233 25.23 -15.12 -35.34
N LEU A 234 24.46 -14.09 -34.94
CA LEU A 234 22.99 -14.11 -35.09
C LEU A 234 22.39 -12.77 -35.56
N SER A 235 23.24 -11.84 -36.04
CA SER A 235 22.84 -10.43 -36.31
C SER A 235 22.14 -10.17 -37.66
N ILE A 236 21.92 -11.19 -38.51
CA ILE A 236 21.50 -10.93 -39.91
C ILE A 236 20.05 -11.35 -40.23
N LYS A 237 19.38 -12.17 -39.41
CA LYS A 237 17.97 -12.54 -39.67
C LYS A 237 16.92 -11.65 -38.98
N SER A 238 17.33 -10.73 -38.10
CA SER A 238 16.41 -9.86 -37.36
C SER A 238 16.16 -8.48 -38.00
N ARG A 239 16.86 -8.11 -39.08
CA ARG A 239 16.80 -6.74 -39.63
C ARG A 239 15.77 -6.50 -40.73
N HIS A 240 15.17 -7.55 -41.30
CA HIS A 240 14.11 -7.40 -42.31
C HIS A 240 12.69 -7.45 -41.73
N ALA A 241 12.50 -8.00 -40.53
CA ALA A 241 11.21 -7.94 -39.82
C ALA A 241 11.01 -6.62 -39.03
N SER A 242 12.11 -5.89 -38.74
CA SER A 242 12.08 -4.68 -37.92
C SER A 242 11.73 -3.40 -38.67
N VAL A 243 11.63 -3.42 -40.01
CA VAL A 243 11.30 -2.21 -40.79
C VAL A 243 9.79 -2.06 -41.02
N VAL A 244 9.04 -3.16 -41.03
CA VAL A 244 7.56 -3.11 -41.18
C VAL A 244 6.86 -2.82 -39.84
N ASN A 245 7.46 -3.19 -38.70
CA ASN A 245 6.88 -2.95 -37.36
C ASN A 245 7.39 -1.68 -36.66
N ALA A 246 8.43 -1.00 -37.16
CA ALA A 246 8.97 0.20 -36.52
C ALA A 246 8.00 1.39 -36.54
N GLN A 247 7.07 1.44 -37.49
CA GLN A 247 6.04 2.49 -37.52
C GLN A 247 5.01 2.32 -36.38
N ALA A 248 4.67 1.08 -35.99
CA ALA A 248 3.65 0.80 -34.98
C ALA A 248 4.17 0.91 -33.54
N ASP A 249 5.45 0.66 -33.31
CA ASP A 249 6.05 0.76 -31.96
C ASP A 249 6.33 2.21 -31.53
N SER A 250 6.32 3.17 -32.46
CA SER A 250 6.46 4.61 -32.17
C SER A 250 5.23 5.24 -31.52
N GLU A 251 4.06 4.59 -31.59
CA GLU A 251 2.80 5.16 -31.12
C GLU A 251 2.39 4.69 -29.72
N ARG A 252 2.89 3.52 -29.27
CA ARG A 252 2.51 2.92 -28.00
C ARG A 252 3.07 3.68 -26.79
N LEU A 253 2.32 3.69 -25.69
CA LEU A 253 2.80 4.28 -24.43
C LEU A 253 3.78 3.35 -23.74
N LYS A 254 3.51 2.05 -23.74
CA LYS A 254 4.45 1.02 -23.25
C LYS A 254 4.63 -0.11 -24.26
N THR A 255 5.87 -0.62 -24.31
CA THR A 255 6.22 -1.83 -25.08
C THR A 255 5.68 -3.09 -24.42
N ARG A 256 5.84 -3.21 -23.09
CA ARG A 256 5.29 -4.28 -22.25
C ARG A 256 4.70 -3.75 -20.95
N PHE A 257 3.72 -4.48 -20.44
CA PHE A 257 3.09 -4.23 -19.15
C PHE A 257 3.79 -5.04 -18.07
N TYR A 258 4.08 -4.42 -16.92
CA TYR A 258 4.61 -5.14 -15.77
C TYR A 258 3.65 -6.25 -15.33
N LEU A 259 2.33 -6.07 -15.50
CA LEU A 259 1.32 -7.09 -15.22
C LEU A 259 1.57 -8.43 -15.93
N GLU A 260 2.17 -8.39 -17.12
CA GLU A 260 2.54 -9.59 -17.89
C GLU A 260 3.71 -10.33 -17.21
N ASP A 261 4.67 -9.58 -16.66
CA ASP A 261 5.92 -10.11 -16.10
C ASP A 261 5.86 -10.38 -14.57
N VAL A 262 4.74 -10.09 -13.88
CA VAL A 262 4.61 -10.33 -12.43
C VAL A 262 4.79 -11.80 -12.07
N ASP A 263 5.68 -12.14 -11.16
CA ASP A 263 5.72 -13.51 -10.64
C ASP A 263 4.48 -13.83 -9.78
N LEU A 264 3.70 -14.82 -10.23
CA LEU A 264 2.55 -15.37 -9.52
C LEU A 264 2.94 -16.74 -8.95
N PRO A 265 3.30 -16.84 -7.66
CA PRO A 265 3.62 -18.12 -7.04
C PRO A 265 2.34 -18.93 -6.84
N PHE A 266 2.20 -20.00 -7.62
CA PHE A 266 1.11 -20.97 -7.50
C PHE A 266 1.48 -22.04 -6.48
N ILE A 267 0.54 -22.34 -5.59
CA ILE A 267 0.72 -23.38 -4.58
C ILE A 267 0.52 -24.75 -5.24
N THR A 268 1.42 -25.70 -4.97
CA THR A 268 1.30 -27.08 -5.46
C THR A 268 0.43 -27.92 -4.55
N LEU A 269 0.01 -29.11 -5.02
CA LEU A 269 -0.74 -30.04 -4.18
C LEU A 269 0.07 -30.47 -2.95
N GLU A 270 1.37 -30.76 -3.10
CA GLU A 270 2.26 -31.13 -2.00
C GLU A 270 2.36 -30.04 -0.93
N GLU A 271 2.51 -28.79 -1.35
CA GLU A 271 2.53 -27.63 -0.44
C GLU A 271 1.19 -27.47 0.28
N LEU A 272 0.07 -27.73 -0.41
CA LEU A 272 -1.27 -27.75 0.19
C LEU A 272 -1.39 -28.82 1.28
N GLU A 273 -0.92 -30.03 1.01
CA GLU A 273 -0.98 -31.16 1.95
C GLU A 273 -0.10 -30.91 3.18
N SER A 274 1.03 -30.24 3.01
CA SER A 274 1.93 -29.83 4.10
C SER A 274 1.39 -28.68 4.98
N SER A 275 0.24 -28.11 4.62
CA SER A 275 -0.35 -26.97 5.33
C SER A 275 -0.68 -27.29 6.79
N PRO A 276 -0.41 -26.38 7.75
CA PRO A 276 -0.64 -26.64 9.18
C PRO A 276 -2.10 -26.91 9.52
N LYS A 277 -3.06 -26.45 8.72
CA LYS A 277 -4.49 -26.75 8.94
C LYS A 277 -4.83 -28.19 8.55
N VAL A 278 -4.26 -28.68 7.44
CA VAL A 278 -4.44 -30.05 6.97
C VAL A 278 -3.78 -31.04 7.93
N LEU A 279 -2.53 -30.75 8.33
CA LEU A 279 -1.81 -31.54 9.33
C LEU A 279 -2.51 -31.59 10.70
N LYS A 280 -3.26 -30.55 11.08
CA LYS A 280 -4.05 -30.57 12.32
C LYS A 280 -5.20 -31.57 12.26
N ILE A 281 -5.87 -31.67 11.11
CA ILE A 281 -6.98 -32.60 10.89
C ILE A 281 -6.45 -34.03 10.90
N GLU A 282 -5.33 -34.27 10.21
CA GLU A 282 -4.65 -35.57 10.23
C GLU A 282 -4.22 -35.97 11.66
N LYS A 283 -3.58 -35.07 12.42
CA LYS A 283 -3.21 -35.33 13.82
C LYS A 283 -4.44 -35.59 14.72
N SER A 284 -5.54 -34.90 14.48
CA SER A 284 -6.80 -35.12 15.22
C SER A 284 -7.38 -36.50 14.92
N PHE A 285 -7.35 -36.94 13.66
CA PHE A 285 -7.81 -38.26 13.26
C PHE A 285 -6.97 -39.37 13.90
N ARG A 286 -5.63 -39.25 13.82
CA ARG A 286 -4.68 -40.20 14.45
C ARG A 286 -4.91 -40.36 15.95
N LYS A 287 -5.23 -39.26 16.66
CA LYS A 287 -5.50 -39.28 18.11
C LYS A 287 -6.84 -39.90 18.50
N LYS A 288 -7.87 -39.78 17.65
CA LYS A 288 -9.24 -40.18 17.99
C LYS A 288 -9.55 -41.64 17.71
N HIS A 289 -8.77 -42.30 16.84
CA HIS A 289 -9.09 -43.63 16.34
C HIS A 289 -7.90 -44.59 16.47
N VAL A 290 -8.12 -45.68 17.20
CA VAL A 290 -7.14 -46.77 17.37
C VAL A 290 -6.96 -47.48 16.02
N GLY A 291 -5.71 -47.66 15.56
CA GLY A 291 -5.39 -48.23 14.24
C GLY A 291 -5.37 -47.22 13.08
N ALA A 292 -5.59 -45.92 13.35
CA ALA A 292 -5.56 -44.88 12.32
C ALA A 292 -4.17 -44.65 11.71
N ASP A 293 -3.10 -44.84 12.48
CA ASP A 293 -1.72 -44.70 11.99
C ASP A 293 -1.38 -45.77 10.95
N GLU A 294 -1.70 -47.02 11.25
CA GLU A 294 -1.53 -48.18 10.36
C GLU A 294 -2.37 -48.03 9.08
N LEU A 295 -3.62 -47.55 9.21
CA LEU A 295 -4.50 -47.32 8.07
C LEU A 295 -3.99 -46.20 7.14
N LEU A 296 -3.54 -45.08 7.70
CA LEU A 296 -3.01 -43.96 6.90
C LEU A 296 -1.72 -44.33 6.19
N GLU A 297 -0.83 -45.07 6.86
CA GLU A 297 0.42 -45.56 6.28
C GLU A 297 0.15 -46.59 5.18
N PHE A 298 -0.81 -47.49 5.39
CA PHE A 298 -1.23 -48.46 4.39
C PHE A 298 -1.87 -47.81 3.15
N ILE A 299 -2.73 -46.81 3.32
CA ILE A 299 -3.34 -46.09 2.19
C ILE A 299 -2.31 -45.23 1.45
N GLY A 300 -1.32 -44.69 2.18
CA GLY A 300 -0.19 -43.94 1.61
C GLY A 300 0.75 -44.82 0.79
N ASN A 301 1.03 -46.04 1.25
CA ASN A 301 1.87 -47.01 0.53
C ASN A 301 1.06 -47.67 -0.60
N ARG A 302 1.57 -47.67 -1.83
CA ARG A 302 0.89 -48.25 -3.01
C ARG A 302 0.90 -49.80 -3.00
N SER A 303 0.78 -50.44 -1.84
CA SER A 303 0.76 -51.91 -1.70
C SER A 303 -0.62 -52.49 -2.06
N SER A 304 -0.62 -53.55 -2.87
CA SER A 304 -1.81 -54.19 -3.45
C SER A 304 -2.46 -55.27 -2.58
N SER A 305 -2.23 -55.28 -1.26
CA SER A 305 -2.82 -56.27 -0.35
C SER A 305 -4.26 -55.89 0.02
N SER A 306 -5.14 -56.89 0.18
CA SER A 306 -6.57 -56.68 0.46
C SER A 306 -6.79 -56.11 1.87
N LEU A 307 -7.41 -54.93 1.95
CA LEU A 307 -7.78 -54.21 3.18
C LEU A 307 -8.88 -54.90 3.99
N THR A 308 -9.66 -55.79 3.37
CA THR A 308 -10.88 -56.43 3.91
C THR A 308 -10.66 -57.25 5.19
N ASN A 309 -9.45 -57.76 5.42
CA ASN A 309 -9.15 -58.64 6.56
C ASN A 309 -8.36 -57.96 7.69
N GLN A 310 -7.96 -56.69 7.57
CA GLN A 310 -7.03 -56.04 8.51
C GLN A 310 -7.65 -54.95 9.38
N PHE A 311 -8.74 -54.30 8.96
CA PHE A 311 -9.30 -53.15 9.67
C PHE A 311 -10.80 -53.28 9.92
N SER A 312 -11.30 -52.71 11.01
CA SER A 312 -12.73 -52.75 11.35
C SER A 312 -13.57 -51.86 10.42
N GLY A 313 -14.77 -52.32 10.05
CA GLY A 313 -15.68 -51.56 9.19
C GLY A 313 -16.09 -50.19 9.78
N THR A 314 -16.09 -50.06 11.12
CA THR A 314 -16.33 -48.77 11.79
C THR A 314 -15.19 -47.77 11.54
N LEU A 315 -13.92 -48.23 11.65
CA LEU A 315 -12.75 -47.40 11.38
C LEU A 315 -12.72 -46.94 9.91
N LEU A 316 -13.04 -47.85 8.99
CA LEU A 316 -13.09 -47.55 7.56
C LEU A 316 -14.16 -46.49 7.21
N ASN A 317 -15.35 -46.60 7.80
CA ASN A 317 -16.40 -45.57 7.65
C ASN A 317 -16.00 -44.21 8.24
N THR A 318 -15.25 -44.18 9.34
CA THR A 318 -14.72 -42.92 9.89
C THR A 318 -13.63 -42.31 9.01
N TYR A 319 -12.81 -43.13 8.34
CA TYR A 319 -11.81 -42.66 7.38
C TYR A 319 -12.46 -42.00 6.15
N LEU A 320 -13.56 -42.56 5.61
CA LEU A 320 -14.29 -41.95 4.50
C LEU A 320 -14.77 -40.53 4.83
N LYS A 321 -15.21 -40.29 6.08
CA LYS A 321 -15.60 -38.95 6.55
C LYS A 321 -14.39 -38.03 6.68
N TYR A 322 -13.29 -38.53 7.26
CA TYR A 322 -12.04 -37.79 7.39
C TYR A 322 -11.47 -37.35 6.03
N GLU A 323 -11.45 -38.22 5.03
CA GLU A 323 -10.85 -37.90 3.73
C GLU A 323 -11.66 -36.82 3.00
N LYS A 324 -12.99 -36.80 3.16
CA LYS A 324 -13.87 -35.72 2.68
C LYS A 324 -13.59 -34.39 3.40
N GLU A 325 -13.49 -34.41 4.73
CA GLU A 325 -13.16 -33.22 5.53
C GLU A 325 -11.76 -32.67 5.18
N ARG A 326 -10.78 -33.56 4.96
CA ARG A 326 -9.44 -33.21 4.49
C ARG A 326 -9.47 -32.51 3.13
N TYR A 327 -10.22 -33.05 2.18
CA TYR A 327 -10.37 -32.46 0.84
C TYR A 327 -11.04 -31.07 0.90
N GLU A 328 -12.12 -30.91 1.68
CA GLU A 328 -12.77 -29.61 1.86
C GLU A 328 -11.80 -28.56 2.39
N GLN A 329 -10.91 -28.96 3.31
CA GLN A 329 -9.93 -28.06 3.91
C GLN A 329 -8.79 -27.70 2.96
N LEU A 330 -8.36 -28.64 2.11
CA LEU A 330 -7.46 -28.37 0.98
C LEU A 330 -8.09 -27.33 0.04
N MET A 331 -9.37 -27.51 -0.32
CA MET A 331 -10.09 -26.59 -1.21
C MET A 331 -10.24 -25.19 -0.61
N LEU A 332 -10.54 -25.07 0.69
CA LEU A 332 -10.60 -23.78 1.37
C LEU A 332 -9.25 -23.03 1.31
N ILE A 333 -8.13 -23.73 1.46
CA ILE A 333 -6.80 -23.12 1.36
C ILE A 333 -6.50 -22.71 -0.09
N ALA A 334 -6.79 -23.58 -1.07
CA ALA A 334 -6.61 -23.28 -2.49
C ALA A 334 -7.41 -22.04 -2.90
N GLU A 335 -8.67 -21.93 -2.46
CA GLU A 335 -9.52 -20.77 -2.74
C GLU A 335 -8.99 -19.48 -2.10
N GLN A 336 -8.46 -19.56 -0.87
CA GLN A 336 -7.81 -18.43 -0.22
C GLN A 336 -6.57 -17.97 -1.00
N ASN A 337 -5.77 -18.89 -1.52
CA ASN A 337 -4.62 -18.58 -2.37
C ASN A 337 -5.07 -17.92 -3.69
N ARG A 338 -6.06 -18.50 -4.39
CA ARG A 338 -6.66 -17.93 -5.60
C ARG A 338 -7.11 -16.49 -5.41
N LYS A 339 -7.87 -16.22 -4.33
CA LYS A 339 -8.34 -14.85 -3.99
C LYS A 339 -7.17 -13.89 -3.75
N LYS A 340 -6.06 -14.35 -3.16
CA LYS A 340 -4.85 -13.52 -2.96
C LYS A 340 -4.16 -13.19 -4.29
N LEU A 341 -4.04 -14.16 -5.20
CA LEU A 341 -3.45 -13.95 -6.53
C LEU A 341 -4.30 -12.98 -7.36
N LEU A 342 -5.62 -13.13 -7.37
CA LEU A 342 -6.53 -12.20 -8.07
C LEU A 342 -6.42 -10.78 -7.52
N LYS A 343 -6.37 -10.60 -6.19
CA LYS A 343 -6.13 -9.28 -5.57
C LYS A 343 -4.80 -8.67 -6.00
N ARG A 344 -3.73 -9.47 -6.14
CA ARG A 344 -2.42 -9.00 -6.61
C ARG A 344 -2.48 -8.52 -8.06
N ILE A 345 -3.19 -9.24 -8.93
CA ILE A 345 -3.45 -8.85 -10.33
C ILE A 345 -4.22 -7.52 -10.37
N ASP A 346 -5.31 -7.39 -9.60
CA ASP A 346 -6.11 -6.16 -9.54
C ASP A 346 -5.32 -4.94 -9.05
N MET A 347 -4.50 -5.13 -8.02
CA MET A 347 -3.62 -4.06 -7.54
C MET A 347 -2.62 -3.63 -8.61
N THR A 348 -1.99 -4.58 -9.29
CA THR A 348 -1.00 -4.29 -10.34
C THR A 348 -1.65 -3.58 -11.52
N HIS A 349 -2.79 -4.06 -12.00
CA HIS A 349 -3.57 -3.42 -13.06
C HIS A 349 -3.94 -1.96 -12.71
N ARG A 350 -4.42 -1.70 -11.48
CA ARG A 350 -4.74 -0.33 -11.04
C ARG A 350 -3.51 0.57 -11.00
N CYS A 351 -2.37 0.05 -10.57
CA CYS A 351 -1.10 0.80 -10.57
C CYS A 351 -0.67 1.13 -12.01
N GLU A 352 -0.73 0.17 -12.92
CA GLU A 352 -0.35 0.37 -14.32
C GLU A 352 -1.30 1.29 -15.07
N ALA A 353 -2.61 1.21 -14.85
CA ALA A 353 -3.59 2.12 -15.45
C ALA A 353 -3.31 3.58 -15.06
N LYS A 354 -2.95 3.83 -13.79
CA LYS A 354 -2.53 5.17 -13.34
C LYS A 354 -1.24 5.62 -14.01
N GLN A 355 -0.27 4.73 -14.20
CA GLN A 355 0.97 5.04 -14.92
C GLN A 355 0.70 5.37 -16.39
N LEU A 356 -0.19 4.62 -17.03
CA LEU A 356 -0.60 4.83 -18.41
C LEU A 356 -1.22 6.21 -18.62
N ASN A 357 -2.15 6.61 -17.74
CA ASN A 357 -2.77 7.94 -17.80
C ASN A 357 -1.75 9.07 -17.63
N LYS A 358 -0.79 8.91 -16.71
CA LYS A 358 0.31 9.87 -16.53
C LYS A 358 1.18 9.96 -17.79
N LEU A 359 1.53 8.82 -18.39
CA LEU A 359 2.38 8.78 -19.57
C LEU A 359 1.67 9.33 -20.82
N ASN A 360 0.37 9.09 -20.97
CA ASN A 360 -0.45 9.67 -22.02
C ASN A 360 -0.49 11.21 -21.89
N HIS A 361 -0.74 11.73 -20.67
CA HIS A 361 -0.72 13.17 -20.42
C HIS A 361 0.66 13.78 -20.68
N GLN A 362 1.73 13.10 -20.25
CA GLN A 362 3.10 13.52 -20.47
C GLN A 362 3.44 13.61 -21.96
N LYS A 363 3.15 12.58 -22.75
CA LYS A 363 3.38 12.62 -24.22
C LYS A 363 2.57 13.74 -24.88
N ARG A 364 1.31 13.91 -24.48
CA ARG A 364 0.46 15.01 -24.97
C ARG A 364 1.08 16.38 -24.68
N TYR A 365 1.59 16.58 -23.48
CA TYR A 365 2.26 17.81 -23.08
C TYR A 365 3.55 18.04 -23.89
N GLU A 366 4.40 17.03 -24.03
CA GLU A 366 5.65 17.10 -24.80
C GLU A 366 5.42 17.45 -26.26
N GLU A 367 4.44 16.82 -26.91
CA GLU A 367 4.09 17.10 -28.31
C GLU A 367 3.44 18.50 -28.45
N THR A 368 2.67 18.95 -27.46
CA THR A 368 2.13 20.33 -27.42
C THR A 368 3.24 21.37 -27.31
N MET A 369 4.29 21.12 -26.54
CA MET A 369 5.43 22.03 -26.38
C MET A 369 6.34 22.07 -27.61
N ARG A 370 6.32 21.04 -28.47
CA ARG A 370 7.10 21.00 -29.73
C ARG A 370 6.46 21.80 -30.86
N MET A 371 5.18 22.17 -30.75
CA MET A 371 4.45 22.92 -31.79
C MET A 371 4.51 24.43 -31.52
N ASN A 372 5.18 25.18 -32.41
CA ASN A 372 5.39 26.63 -32.27
C ASN A 372 4.15 27.48 -32.65
N GLU A 373 3.38 27.05 -33.66
CA GLU A 373 2.11 27.66 -34.08
C GLU A 373 1.02 26.59 -34.05
N ARG A 374 -0.20 26.94 -33.63
CA ARG A 374 -1.30 26.00 -33.43
C ARG A 374 -2.57 26.56 -34.05
N THR A 375 -3.10 25.88 -35.06
CA THR A 375 -4.46 26.13 -35.53
C THR A 375 -5.48 25.44 -34.62
N LEU A 376 -6.76 25.82 -34.72
CA LEU A 376 -7.83 25.14 -33.98
C LEU A 376 -7.99 23.67 -34.41
N GLU A 377 -7.71 23.36 -35.67
CA GLU A 377 -7.73 21.99 -36.22
C GLU A 377 -6.60 21.14 -35.62
N ASP A 378 -5.36 21.66 -35.57
CA ASP A 378 -4.23 20.94 -34.96
C ASP A 378 -4.49 20.58 -33.49
N ILE A 379 -5.17 21.46 -32.74
CA ILE A 379 -5.52 21.22 -31.35
C ILE A 379 -6.59 20.12 -31.23
N ALA A 380 -7.54 20.07 -32.17
CA ALA A 380 -8.59 19.05 -32.20
C ALA A 380 -8.02 17.67 -32.56
N ASP A 381 -7.18 17.59 -33.58
CA ASP A 381 -6.53 16.36 -34.04
C ASP A 381 -5.63 15.77 -32.94
N MET A 382 -4.90 16.64 -32.25
CA MET A 382 -4.07 16.25 -31.11
C MET A 382 -4.90 15.71 -29.94
N ARG A 383 -6.06 16.32 -29.64
CA ARG A 383 -6.96 15.78 -28.62
C ARG A 383 -7.46 14.40 -29.02
N GLU A 384 -7.89 14.23 -30.27
CA GLU A 384 -8.40 12.96 -30.78
C GLU A 384 -7.33 11.86 -30.77
N LYS A 385 -6.11 12.17 -31.20
CA LYS A 385 -4.95 11.24 -31.17
C LYS A 385 -4.70 10.67 -29.78
N TYR A 386 -4.61 11.53 -28.75
CA TYR A 386 -4.30 11.08 -27.40
C TYR A 386 -5.48 10.41 -26.69
N VAL A 387 -6.71 10.74 -27.06
CA VAL A 387 -7.91 10.01 -26.63
C VAL A 387 -7.89 8.60 -27.21
N LYS A 388 -7.68 8.44 -28.52
CA LYS A 388 -7.59 7.13 -29.18
C LYS A 388 -6.46 6.28 -28.57
N LEU A 389 -5.27 6.86 -28.43
CA LEU A 389 -4.12 6.19 -27.85
C LEU A 389 -4.37 5.74 -26.40
N GLY A 390 -5.02 6.59 -25.59
CA GLY A 390 -5.36 6.25 -24.21
C GLY A 390 -6.35 5.10 -24.12
N VAL A 391 -7.38 5.11 -24.98
CA VAL A 391 -8.37 4.03 -25.05
C VAL A 391 -7.74 2.72 -25.52
N GLU A 392 -6.89 2.75 -26.53
CA GLU A 392 -6.23 1.56 -27.08
C GLU A 392 -5.27 0.91 -26.07
N GLU A 393 -4.43 1.70 -25.43
CA GLU A 393 -3.49 1.18 -24.43
C GLU A 393 -4.21 0.69 -23.17
N GLN A 394 -5.33 1.31 -22.78
CA GLN A 394 -6.17 0.82 -21.69
C GLN A 394 -6.86 -0.51 -22.05
N ARG A 395 -7.29 -0.68 -23.31
CA ARG A 395 -7.82 -1.96 -23.82
C ARG A 395 -6.75 -3.05 -23.77
N ARG A 396 -5.52 -2.76 -24.21
CA ARG A 396 -4.40 -3.72 -24.13
C ARG A 396 -4.11 -4.14 -22.68
N LEU A 397 -4.09 -3.18 -21.75
CA LEU A 397 -3.89 -3.48 -20.33
C LEU A 397 -5.03 -4.33 -19.75
N ASN A 398 -6.28 -4.10 -20.16
CA ASN A 398 -7.42 -4.93 -19.76
C ASN A 398 -7.30 -6.36 -20.31
N HIS A 399 -6.87 -6.52 -21.57
CA HIS A 399 -6.64 -7.83 -22.16
C HIS A 399 -5.51 -8.61 -21.45
N ALA A 400 -4.43 -7.92 -21.07
CA ALA A 400 -3.37 -8.51 -20.26
C ALA A 400 -3.89 -8.96 -18.89
N LYS A 401 -4.76 -8.16 -18.25
CA LYS A 401 -5.42 -8.54 -16.98
C LYS A 401 -6.29 -9.79 -17.14
N GLU A 402 -7.16 -9.82 -18.15
CA GLU A 402 -8.04 -10.96 -18.42
C GLU A 402 -7.24 -12.24 -18.68
N SER A 403 -6.16 -12.15 -19.45
CA SER A 403 -5.26 -13.28 -19.72
C SER A 403 -4.65 -13.85 -18.44
N ARG A 404 -4.25 -12.98 -17.50
CA ARG A 404 -3.66 -13.40 -16.22
C ARG A 404 -4.68 -13.94 -15.24
N ILE A 405 -5.91 -13.42 -15.25
CA ILE A 405 -7.02 -14.00 -14.49
C ILE A 405 -7.31 -15.41 -14.99
N LYS A 406 -7.42 -15.59 -16.31
CA LYS A 406 -7.65 -16.89 -16.93
C LYS A 406 -6.55 -17.89 -16.58
N GLU A 407 -5.28 -17.48 -16.62
CA GLU A 407 -4.16 -18.35 -16.19
C GLU A 407 -4.30 -18.83 -14.74
N VAL A 408 -4.72 -17.95 -13.84
CA VAL A 408 -4.96 -18.29 -12.42
C VAL A 408 -6.14 -19.24 -12.27
N GLU A 409 -7.22 -19.03 -13.02
CA GLU A 409 -8.40 -19.90 -13.02
C GLU A 409 -8.07 -21.29 -13.58
N ASP A 410 -7.40 -21.38 -14.73
CA ASP A 410 -6.99 -22.63 -15.35
C ASP A 410 -6.08 -23.45 -14.42
N LYS A 411 -5.12 -22.81 -13.74
CA LYS A 411 -4.25 -23.47 -12.76
C LYS A 411 -5.00 -23.92 -11.51
N PHE A 412 -5.96 -23.13 -11.04
CA PHE A 412 -6.80 -23.50 -9.91
C PHE A 412 -7.70 -24.70 -10.22
N GLU A 413 -8.33 -24.74 -11.40
CA GLU A 413 -9.14 -25.89 -11.82
C GLU A 413 -8.30 -27.15 -12.00
N LYS A 414 -7.07 -27.03 -12.52
CA LYS A 414 -6.11 -28.16 -12.56
C LYS A 414 -5.79 -28.70 -11.16
N LEU A 415 -5.46 -27.81 -10.23
CA LEU A 415 -5.16 -28.19 -8.84
C LEU A 415 -6.38 -28.86 -8.17
N LYS A 416 -7.59 -28.34 -8.41
CA LYS A 416 -8.84 -28.91 -7.90
C LYS A 416 -9.09 -30.31 -8.47
N ALA A 417 -8.90 -30.50 -9.77
CA ALA A 417 -9.06 -31.80 -10.42
C ALA A 417 -8.04 -32.82 -9.88
N GLU A 418 -6.79 -32.40 -9.66
CA GLU A 418 -5.73 -33.24 -9.09
C GLU A 418 -6.04 -33.64 -7.64
N ALA A 419 -6.45 -32.69 -6.81
CA ALA A 419 -6.87 -32.94 -5.43
C ALA A 419 -8.09 -33.87 -5.35
N HIS A 420 -9.07 -33.68 -6.24
CA HIS A 420 -10.26 -34.52 -6.31
C HIS A 420 -9.90 -35.95 -6.74
N ALA A 421 -9.08 -36.12 -7.78
CA ALA A 421 -8.62 -37.42 -8.23
C ALA A 421 -7.83 -38.17 -7.15
N SER A 422 -6.99 -37.45 -6.39
CA SER A 422 -6.26 -38.00 -5.23
C SER A 422 -7.21 -38.49 -4.14
N MET A 423 -8.20 -37.67 -3.75
CA MET A 423 -9.25 -38.05 -2.80
C MET A 423 -10.03 -39.28 -3.29
N GLU A 424 -10.53 -39.26 -4.52
CA GLU A 424 -11.35 -40.33 -5.08
C GLU A 424 -10.58 -41.65 -5.17
N THR A 425 -9.29 -41.60 -5.52
CA THR A 425 -8.42 -42.77 -5.52
C THR A 425 -8.30 -43.38 -4.12
N ARG A 426 -8.18 -42.55 -3.08
CA ARG A 426 -8.13 -43.02 -1.68
C ARG A 426 -9.46 -43.59 -1.22
N LEU A 427 -10.58 -42.95 -1.57
CA LEU A 427 -11.93 -43.42 -1.24
C LEU A 427 -12.24 -44.77 -1.90
N ARG A 428 -11.93 -44.94 -3.20
CA ARG A 428 -12.18 -46.20 -3.94
C ARG A 428 -11.42 -47.39 -3.34
N ARG A 429 -10.18 -47.19 -2.88
CA ARG A 429 -9.40 -48.25 -2.19
C ARG A 429 -10.09 -48.74 -0.93
N VAL A 430 -10.73 -47.82 -0.23
CA VAL A 430 -11.42 -48.07 1.03
C VAL A 430 -12.79 -48.71 0.81
N ASP A 431 -13.52 -48.25 -0.20
CA ASP A 431 -14.83 -48.79 -0.55
C ASP A 431 -14.75 -50.24 -1.04
N ALA A 432 -13.72 -50.56 -1.84
CA ALA A 432 -13.39 -51.93 -2.26
C ALA A 432 -12.98 -52.87 -1.11
N ALA A 433 -12.86 -52.34 0.11
CA ALA A 433 -12.54 -53.10 1.30
C ALA A 433 -13.71 -53.26 2.28
N LEU A 434 -14.79 -52.50 2.08
CA LEU A 434 -16.04 -52.59 2.82
C LEU A 434 -17.04 -53.56 2.18
N HIS A 435 -16.88 -53.81 0.87
CA HIS A 435 -17.69 -54.66 0.02
C HIS A 435 -16.82 -55.75 -0.61
#